data_AF-A0A9P0CWG3-F1
#
_entry.id   AF-A0A9P0CWG3-F1
#
_cell.length_a   1.000
_cell.length_b   1.000
_cell.length_c   1.000
_cell.angle_alpha   90.00
_cell.angle_beta   90.00
_cell.angle_gamma   90.00
#
_symmetry.space_group_name_H-M   'P 1'
#
loop_
_entity.id
_entity.type
_entity.pdbx_description
1 polymer ?
#
loop_
_entity_poly.entity_id
_entity_poly.type
_entity_poly.pdbx_seq_one_letter_code
_entity_poly.pdbx_strand_id
1 'polypeptide(L)'
;MYLQRWMLFLWALSGTDFVQGILADDDTTTLDDIAEERPTRPNDKYSSQTFSYLEEGSNINNNIYQEERERFNHRCSERLENALDQVRRRQISRRKTLPLDGYSLHQQLRSAPFDMYVTNMKIRLPSNGGWVRVEKCRFNPRNSSLETRLLFNDLTIMGKVNLFNGADLQREPIDPLPEDTCNMILRLRKAGIGFHTEPIRREQGHFNVKTNSHFVEPGFISVYAYGCEPRLKREFRQEDEEQDDGLSREMEDIFLKGIRSLLTTYMQKELQPAIKETLMRNMGYTVSYG
;
A
#
# COMPACT_ATOMS: atom_id res chain seq x y z
N MET A 1 35.18 33.67 -11.26
CA MET A 1 34.76 33.26 -12.61
C MET A 1 33.92 31.96 -12.64
N TYR A 2 33.27 31.52 -11.54
CA TYR A 2 32.40 30.33 -11.54
C TYR A 2 30.89 30.62 -11.49
N LEU A 3 30.48 31.84 -11.12
CA LEU A 3 29.07 32.24 -11.04
C LEU A 3 28.41 32.50 -12.41
N GLN A 4 29.20 32.87 -13.41
CA GLN A 4 28.67 33.25 -14.74
C GLN A 4 28.25 32.03 -15.58
N ARG A 5 28.79 30.84 -15.28
CA ARG A 5 28.42 29.59 -15.97
C ARG A 5 27.11 28.99 -15.46
N TRP A 6 26.70 29.29 -14.22
CA TRP A 6 25.45 28.77 -13.66
C TRP A 6 24.20 29.52 -14.16
N MET A 7 24.32 30.83 -14.41
CA MET A 7 23.19 31.64 -14.92
C MET A 7 22.80 31.27 -16.36
N LEU A 8 23.75 30.87 -17.20
CA LEU A 8 23.47 30.43 -18.58
C LEU A 8 22.75 29.08 -18.64
N PHE A 9 22.92 28.22 -17.62
CA PHE A 9 22.25 26.93 -17.57
C PHE A 9 20.79 27.04 -17.12
N LEU A 10 20.47 28.02 -16.26
CA LEU A 10 19.09 28.31 -15.85
C LEU A 10 18.27 29.02 -16.92
N TRP A 11 18.91 29.79 -17.81
CA TRP A 11 18.23 30.44 -18.95
C TRP A 11 17.85 29.44 -20.06
N ALA A 12 18.52 28.29 -20.14
CA ALA A 12 18.22 27.26 -21.15
C ALA A 12 17.03 26.35 -20.79
N LEU A 13 16.52 26.42 -19.54
CA LEU A 13 15.42 25.57 -19.07
C LEU A 13 14.05 26.29 -19.03
N SER A 14 13.99 27.58 -19.36
CA SER A 14 12.75 28.37 -19.28
C SER A 14 12.05 28.60 -20.63
N GLY A 15 12.36 27.78 -21.65
CA GLY A 15 11.92 28.08 -23.02
C GLY A 15 11.45 26.86 -23.79
N THR A 16 10.28 26.33 -23.44
CA THR A 16 9.37 25.66 -24.38
C THR A 16 7.99 25.52 -23.75
N ASP A 17 7.11 26.49 -24.01
CA ASP A 17 5.66 26.32 -24.02
C ASP A 17 5.14 27.06 -25.25
N PHE A 18 4.69 26.31 -26.27
CA PHE A 18 3.76 26.83 -27.28
C PHE A 18 2.94 25.71 -27.94
N VAL A 19 1.72 25.54 -27.41
CA VAL A 19 0.41 25.46 -28.07
C VAL A 19 0.28 24.90 -29.50
N GLN A 20 -0.56 23.86 -29.63
CA GLN A 20 -1.58 23.64 -30.68
C GLN A 20 -2.48 22.49 -30.16
N GLY A 21 -3.81 22.59 -29.98
CA GLY A 21 -4.80 23.42 -30.65
C GLY A 21 -5.37 22.67 -31.85
N ILE A 22 -6.18 21.61 -31.63
CA ILE A 22 -6.95 20.94 -32.70
C ILE A 22 -8.41 20.78 -32.25
N LEU A 23 -9.27 21.14 -33.19
CA LEU A 23 -10.70 21.34 -33.18
C LEU A 23 -11.53 20.08 -32.91
N ALA A 24 -12.74 20.35 -32.42
CA ALA A 24 -13.89 19.47 -32.42
C ALA A 24 -14.44 19.30 -33.85
N ASP A 25 -14.87 18.09 -34.16
CA ASP A 25 -15.85 17.82 -35.22
C ASP A 25 -16.99 17.00 -34.62
N ASP A 26 -18.19 17.47 -34.95
CA ASP A 26 -19.50 16.87 -34.71
C ASP A 26 -19.59 15.45 -35.29
N ASP A 27 -20.35 14.59 -34.62
CA ASP A 27 -21.32 13.79 -35.37
C ASP A 27 -22.55 13.49 -34.51
N THR A 28 -23.70 13.87 -35.06
CA THR A 28 -25.04 13.64 -34.54
C THR A 28 -25.62 12.41 -35.23
N THR A 29 -26.12 11.43 -34.47
CA THR A 29 -27.21 10.55 -34.92
C THR A 29 -28.08 10.07 -33.74
N THR A 30 -29.28 10.65 -33.70
CA THR A 30 -30.61 10.12 -33.30
C THR A 30 -30.72 8.60 -33.00
N LEU A 31 -31.20 8.17 -31.82
CA LEU A 31 -32.60 8.05 -31.30
C LEU A 31 -33.29 6.71 -31.61
N ASP A 32 -34.00 6.24 -30.59
CA ASP A 32 -34.97 5.12 -30.47
C ASP A 32 -34.37 3.70 -30.27
N ASP A 33 -34.77 2.86 -29.31
CA ASP A 33 -36.07 2.74 -28.64
C ASP A 33 -35.99 1.97 -27.29
N ILE A 34 -37.09 2.07 -26.55
CA ILE A 34 -37.34 1.77 -25.13
C ILE A 34 -37.33 0.26 -24.75
N ALA A 35 -36.77 -0.06 -23.58
CA ALA A 35 -37.32 -1.09 -22.67
C ALA A 35 -36.87 -0.82 -21.21
N GLU A 36 -37.84 -0.48 -20.35
CA GLU A 36 -37.69 -0.43 -18.89
C GLU A 36 -37.36 -1.82 -18.32
N GLU A 37 -36.28 -1.94 -17.54
CA GLU A 37 -36.19 -2.99 -16.52
C GLU A 37 -35.39 -2.49 -15.31
N ARG A 38 -35.97 -2.70 -14.12
CA ARG A 38 -35.46 -2.27 -12.80
C ARG A 38 -34.03 -2.75 -12.53
N PRO A 39 -33.20 -1.99 -11.80
CA PRO A 39 -31.85 -2.43 -11.46
C PRO A 39 -31.88 -3.57 -10.41
N THR A 40 -31.63 -4.80 -10.86
CA THR A 40 -31.25 -5.91 -9.98
C THR A 40 -29.77 -5.81 -9.60
N ARG A 41 -29.50 -5.97 -8.31
CA ARG A 41 -28.17 -5.95 -7.67
C ARG A 41 -27.18 -6.90 -8.37
N PRO A 42 -25.93 -6.51 -8.67
CA PRO A 42 -24.95 -7.39 -9.30
C PRO A 42 -24.18 -8.17 -8.22
N ASN A 43 -24.84 -9.15 -7.61
CA ASN A 43 -24.19 -10.18 -6.80
C ASN A 43 -25.12 -11.39 -6.85
N ASP A 44 -24.93 -12.27 -7.85
CA ASP A 44 -25.31 -13.70 -7.84
C ASP A 44 -25.02 -14.36 -9.21
N LYS A 45 -23.79 -14.19 -9.72
CA LYS A 45 -23.25 -15.02 -10.83
C LYS A 45 -22.02 -15.81 -10.37
N TYR A 46 -22.21 -16.58 -9.30
CA TYR A 46 -21.45 -17.82 -9.08
C TYR A 46 -22.44 -18.89 -8.62
N SER A 47 -23.31 -19.29 -9.54
CA SER A 47 -24.01 -20.58 -9.44
C SER A 47 -22.95 -21.67 -9.41
N SER A 48 -22.93 -22.41 -8.31
CA SER A 48 -22.16 -23.64 -8.08
C SER A 48 -22.17 -24.54 -9.32
N GLN A 49 -21.01 -24.74 -9.94
CA GLN A 49 -20.82 -25.90 -10.81
C GLN A 49 -20.73 -27.13 -9.92
N THR A 50 -21.81 -27.89 -9.93
CA THR A 50 -21.90 -29.27 -9.47
C THR A 50 -20.89 -30.09 -10.28
N PHE A 51 -19.76 -30.44 -9.68
CA PHE A 51 -18.83 -31.39 -10.29
C PHE A 51 -19.35 -32.81 -10.06
N SER A 52 -19.60 -33.51 -11.16
CA SER A 52 -19.90 -34.94 -11.19
C SER A 52 -18.73 -35.72 -10.57
N TYR A 53 -19.04 -36.55 -9.57
CA TYR A 53 -18.13 -37.54 -9.02
C TYR A 53 -17.75 -38.56 -10.10
N LEU A 54 -16.46 -38.63 -10.43
CA LEU A 54 -15.86 -39.81 -11.05
C LEU A 54 -15.08 -40.54 -9.96
N GLU A 55 -15.53 -41.74 -9.68
CA GLU A 55 -14.98 -42.63 -8.66
C GLU A 55 -13.79 -43.42 -9.23
N GLU A 56 -12.74 -43.47 -8.39
CA GLU A 56 -11.65 -44.44 -8.29
C GLU A 56 -10.76 -44.82 -9.49
N GLY A 57 -9.49 -44.44 -9.35
CA GLY A 57 -8.35 -45.07 -10.02
C GLY A 57 -7.00 -44.65 -9.39
N SER A 58 -6.54 -45.37 -8.37
CA SER A 58 -5.11 -45.52 -7.98
C SER A 58 -4.30 -44.24 -7.67
N ASN A 59 -4.51 -43.66 -6.49
CA ASN A 59 -3.71 -42.56 -5.89
C ASN A 59 -2.42 -43.06 -5.22
N ILE A 60 -1.36 -43.30 -6.00
CA ILE A 60 0.01 -43.41 -5.45
C ILE A 60 0.92 -42.34 -6.06
N ASN A 61 0.75 -42.02 -7.34
CA ASN A 61 1.62 -41.06 -8.03
C ASN A 61 1.26 -39.58 -7.78
N ASN A 62 0.00 -39.26 -7.46
CA ASN A 62 -0.39 -37.89 -7.14
C ASN A 62 0.16 -37.42 -5.79
N ASN A 63 0.32 -38.34 -4.83
CA ASN A 63 0.83 -38.03 -3.50
C ASN A 63 2.32 -37.65 -3.53
N ILE A 64 3.12 -38.28 -4.40
CA ILE A 64 4.57 -38.03 -4.52
C ILE A 64 4.84 -36.59 -5.00
N TYR A 65 4.09 -36.11 -6.00
CA TYR A 65 4.24 -34.73 -6.49
C TYR A 65 3.75 -33.67 -5.49
N GLN A 66 2.76 -34.02 -4.65
CA GLN A 66 2.27 -33.14 -3.60
C GLN A 66 3.29 -33.01 -2.46
N GLU A 67 3.86 -34.13 -2.03
CA GLU A 67 4.83 -34.20 -0.93
C GLU A 67 6.16 -33.51 -1.27
N GLU A 68 6.66 -33.67 -2.50
CA GLU A 68 7.83 -32.93 -2.97
C GLU A 68 7.57 -31.42 -3.02
N ARG A 69 6.42 -31.00 -3.53
CA ARG A 69 6.04 -29.58 -3.61
C ARG A 69 5.92 -28.95 -2.22
N GLU A 70 5.35 -29.65 -1.26
CA GLU A 70 5.29 -29.22 0.14
C GLU A 70 6.69 -29.10 0.73
N ARG A 71 7.59 -30.06 0.48
CA ARG A 71 8.98 -30.00 0.94
C ARG A 71 9.74 -28.78 0.39
N PHE A 72 9.54 -28.42 -0.88
CA PHE A 72 10.10 -27.19 -1.46
C PHE A 72 9.53 -25.92 -0.83
N ASN A 73 8.21 -25.89 -0.56
CA ASN A 73 7.57 -24.76 0.11
C ASN A 73 8.05 -24.62 1.56
N HIS A 74 8.21 -25.73 2.31
CA HIS A 74 8.72 -25.69 3.68
C HIS A 74 10.14 -25.12 3.75
N ARG A 75 11.03 -25.53 2.84
CA ARG A 75 12.39 -24.96 2.74
C ARG A 75 12.37 -23.47 2.39
N CYS A 76 11.46 -23.06 1.51
CA CYS A 76 11.25 -21.66 1.14
C CYS A 76 10.86 -20.83 2.37
N SER A 77 9.82 -21.28 3.08
CA SER A 77 9.29 -20.60 4.26
C SER A 77 10.34 -20.50 5.37
N GLU A 78 11.05 -21.58 5.67
CA GLU A 78 12.09 -21.59 6.70
C GLU A 78 13.24 -20.62 6.38
N ARG A 79 13.68 -20.58 5.12
CA ARG A 79 14.72 -19.63 4.68
C ARG A 79 14.25 -18.18 4.82
N LEU A 80 13.00 -17.92 4.47
CA LEU A 80 12.40 -16.59 4.58
C LEU A 80 12.24 -16.17 6.04
N GLU A 81 11.72 -17.04 6.91
CA GLU A 81 11.60 -16.77 8.35
C GLU A 81 12.96 -16.45 8.97
N ASN A 82 13.99 -17.25 8.66
CA ASN A 82 15.35 -17.00 9.12
C ASN A 82 15.91 -15.64 8.65
N ALA A 83 15.63 -15.25 7.40
CA ALA A 83 16.05 -13.95 6.86
C ALA A 83 15.27 -12.79 7.52
N LEU A 84 13.96 -12.97 7.77
CA LEU A 84 13.12 -12.00 8.46
C LEU A 84 13.57 -11.80 9.92
N ASP A 85 14.01 -12.87 10.60
CA ASP A 85 14.56 -12.78 11.95
C ASP A 85 15.85 -11.95 12.00
N GLN A 86 16.69 -12.01 10.98
CA GLN A 86 17.87 -11.15 10.88
C GLN A 86 17.47 -9.67 10.72
N VAL A 87 16.49 -9.38 9.86
CA VAL A 87 15.95 -8.02 9.70
C VAL A 87 15.36 -7.52 11.02
N ARG A 88 14.60 -8.37 11.70
CA ARG A 88 14.01 -8.08 13.01
C ARG A 88 15.06 -7.71 14.04
N ARG A 89 16.15 -8.48 14.17
CA ARG A 89 17.24 -8.16 15.12
C ARG A 89 17.86 -6.78 14.85
N ARG A 90 17.97 -6.40 13.57
CA ARG A 90 18.46 -5.07 13.16
C ARG A 90 17.46 -3.94 13.46
N GLN A 91 16.15 -4.21 13.39
CA GLN A 91 15.11 -3.20 13.64
C GLN A 91 14.78 -3.03 15.13
N ILE A 92 14.76 -4.13 15.91
CA ILE A 92 14.49 -4.09 17.35
C ILE A 92 15.57 -3.33 18.11
N SER A 93 16.83 -3.41 17.67
CA SER A 93 17.90 -2.58 18.24
C SER A 93 17.73 -1.08 17.94
N ARG A 94 16.90 -0.72 16.96
CA ARG A 94 16.76 0.65 16.46
C ARG A 94 15.57 1.42 17.01
N ARG A 95 14.35 0.85 17.15
CA ARG A 95 13.18 1.50 17.79
C ARG A 95 11.97 0.53 17.95
N LYS A 96 11.10 0.78 18.95
CA LYS A 96 9.79 0.12 19.13
C LYS A 96 8.69 0.63 18.17
N THR A 97 8.94 1.78 17.54
CA THR A 97 8.06 2.43 16.57
C THR A 97 8.81 2.59 15.26
N LEU A 98 8.18 2.25 14.15
CA LEU A 98 8.70 2.54 12.82
C LEU A 98 8.17 3.90 12.40
N PRO A 99 9.01 4.95 12.36
CA PRO A 99 8.57 6.23 11.83
C PRO A 99 8.41 6.11 10.31
N LEU A 100 7.33 6.68 9.79
CA LEU A 100 7.15 6.88 8.35
C LEU A 100 7.65 8.28 7.97
N ASP A 101 8.84 8.64 8.46
CA ASP A 101 9.44 9.96 8.24
C ASP A 101 9.70 10.17 6.73
N GLY A 102 9.36 11.35 6.22
CA GLY A 102 9.47 11.69 4.80
C GLY A 102 8.24 11.33 3.96
N TYR A 103 7.22 10.73 4.57
CA TYR A 103 5.91 10.56 3.94
C TYR A 103 4.92 11.56 4.53
N SER A 104 4.27 12.34 3.67
CA SER A 104 3.08 13.13 3.98
C SER A 104 1.97 12.74 3.03
N LEU A 105 0.74 12.71 3.53
CA LEU A 105 -0.46 12.54 2.71
C LEU A 105 -1.08 13.92 2.53
N HIS A 106 -1.35 14.30 1.30
CA HIS A 106 -2.10 15.50 0.96
C HIS A 106 -3.27 15.08 0.07
N GLN A 107 -4.49 15.45 0.46
CA GLN A 107 -5.68 15.25 -0.34
C GLN A 107 -6.71 16.34 -0.05
N GLN A 108 -7.28 16.93 -1.11
CA GLN A 108 -8.43 17.82 -0.98
C GLN A 108 -9.69 16.99 -0.68
N LEU A 109 -10.49 17.46 0.27
CA LEU A 109 -11.77 16.87 0.64
C LEU A 109 -12.82 17.21 -0.41
N ARG A 110 -13.71 16.26 -0.73
CA ARG A 110 -14.82 16.46 -1.68
C ARG A 110 -16.08 16.94 -0.98
N SER A 111 -16.24 16.55 0.28
CA SER A 111 -17.35 16.95 1.16
C SER A 111 -17.24 18.42 1.61
N ALA A 112 -16.03 19.00 1.59
CA ALA A 112 -15.79 20.36 2.08
C ALA A 112 -14.56 21.00 1.41
N PRO A 113 -14.47 22.34 1.33
CA PRO A 113 -13.36 23.05 0.67
C PRO A 113 -12.08 23.09 1.54
N PHE A 114 -11.66 21.95 2.08
CA PHE A 114 -10.44 21.82 2.89
C PHE A 114 -9.42 20.90 2.23
N ASP A 115 -8.15 21.26 2.43
CA ASP A 115 -7.02 20.40 2.13
C ASP A 115 -6.57 19.67 3.40
N MET A 116 -6.57 18.34 3.33
CA MET A 116 -6.16 17.45 4.41
C MET A 116 -4.69 17.09 4.27
N TYR A 117 -3.90 17.40 5.30
CA TYR A 117 -2.49 17.05 5.41
C TYR A 117 -2.25 16.10 6.58
N VAL A 118 -1.68 14.93 6.31
CA VAL A 118 -1.29 13.96 7.35
C VAL A 118 0.22 13.93 7.50
N THR A 119 0.67 14.16 8.73
CA THR A 119 2.08 14.25 9.12
C THR A 119 2.35 13.38 10.34
N ASN A 120 3.63 13.24 10.72
CA ASN A 120 4.07 12.51 11.92
C ASN A 120 3.53 11.08 12.01
N MET A 121 3.43 10.42 10.85
CA MET A 121 2.92 9.05 10.78
C MET A 121 3.92 8.08 11.41
N LYS A 122 3.43 7.23 12.30
CA LYS A 122 4.24 6.22 12.99
C LYS A 122 3.49 4.91 13.15
N ILE A 123 4.20 3.81 12.92
CA ILE A 123 3.68 2.47 13.12
C ILE A 123 4.20 1.96 14.46
N ARG A 124 3.27 1.62 15.36
CA ARG A 124 3.58 0.92 16.60
C ARG A 124 3.52 -0.58 16.35
N LEU A 125 4.67 -1.23 16.50
CA LEU A 125 4.79 -2.69 16.40
C LEU A 125 4.35 -3.34 17.73
N PRO A 126 3.82 -4.58 17.70
CA PRO A 126 3.53 -5.33 18.91
C PRO A 126 4.82 -5.64 19.68
N SER A 127 4.77 -5.51 21.01
CA SER A 127 5.94 -5.69 21.88
C SER A 127 6.33 -7.15 22.09
N ASN A 128 5.38 -8.07 21.95
CA ASN A 128 5.53 -9.49 22.25
C ASN A 128 5.22 -10.31 20.99
N GLY A 129 6.15 -11.16 20.56
CA GLY A 129 6.02 -12.01 19.37
C GLY A 129 6.64 -11.42 18.10
N GLY A 130 6.91 -12.27 17.10
CA GLY A 130 7.37 -11.85 15.76
C GLY A 130 6.31 -10.97 15.10
N TRP A 131 6.68 -9.76 14.72
CA TRP A 131 5.78 -8.74 14.15
C TRP A 131 5.25 -9.12 12.75
N VAL A 132 5.96 -10.03 12.08
CA VAL A 132 5.61 -10.60 10.78
C VAL A 132 5.81 -12.12 10.83
N ARG A 133 5.02 -12.85 10.03
CA ARG A 133 5.11 -14.30 9.84
C ARG A 133 4.90 -14.64 8.37
N VAL A 134 5.48 -15.73 7.91
CA VAL A 134 5.29 -16.26 6.56
C VAL A 134 4.03 -17.12 6.54
N GLU A 135 3.00 -16.66 5.82
CA GLU A 135 1.80 -17.46 5.57
C GLU A 135 2.03 -18.45 4.43
N LYS A 136 2.64 -17.97 3.34
CA LYS A 136 2.93 -18.78 2.14
C LYS A 136 4.28 -18.40 1.56
N CYS A 137 5.04 -19.38 1.12
CA CYS A 137 6.28 -19.19 0.36
C CYS A 137 6.35 -20.26 -0.73
N ARG A 138 6.41 -19.84 -1.98
CA ARG A 138 6.51 -20.73 -3.13
C ARG A 138 7.61 -20.24 -4.06
N PHE A 139 8.58 -21.11 -4.29
CA PHE A 139 9.59 -20.90 -5.31
C PHE A 139 9.20 -21.65 -6.58
N ASN A 140 9.19 -20.95 -7.71
CA ASN A 140 8.98 -21.56 -9.01
C ASN A 140 10.33 -21.66 -9.76
N PRO A 141 10.87 -22.87 -9.98
CA PRO A 141 12.16 -23.04 -10.62
C PRO A 141 12.16 -22.63 -12.10
N ARG A 142 10.99 -22.67 -12.78
CA ARG A 142 10.91 -22.44 -14.23
C ARG A 142 11.29 -21.01 -14.62
N ASN A 143 10.78 -20.03 -13.88
CA ASN A 143 11.08 -18.62 -14.09
C ASN A 143 11.98 -18.04 -12.99
N SER A 144 12.49 -18.89 -12.07
CA SER A 144 13.24 -18.45 -10.89
C SER A 144 12.51 -17.36 -10.11
N SER A 145 11.18 -17.48 -9.95
CA SER A 145 10.38 -16.52 -9.20
C SER A 145 10.05 -17.02 -7.81
N LEU A 146 9.89 -16.07 -6.90
CA LEU A 146 9.52 -16.30 -5.52
C LEU A 146 8.21 -15.55 -5.25
N GLU A 147 7.19 -16.31 -4.85
CA GLU A 147 5.89 -15.79 -4.45
C GLU A 147 5.72 -16.02 -2.95
N THR A 148 5.54 -14.95 -2.19
CA THR A 148 5.43 -15.03 -0.74
C THR A 148 4.27 -14.19 -0.25
N ARG A 149 3.68 -14.61 0.87
CA ARG A 149 2.64 -13.88 1.57
C ARG A 149 3.01 -13.79 3.03
N LEU A 150 3.16 -12.55 3.49
CA LEU A 150 3.51 -12.25 4.86
C LEU A 150 2.27 -11.74 5.59
N LEU A 151 2.07 -12.23 6.81
CA LEU A 151 1.05 -11.74 7.72
C LEU A 151 1.70 -10.99 8.86
N PHE A 152 1.25 -9.77 9.06
CA PHE A 152 1.62 -8.93 10.17
C PHE A 152 0.63 -9.17 11.31
N ASN A 153 1.15 -9.17 12.54
CA ASN A 153 0.30 -9.10 13.72
C ASN A 153 -0.43 -7.76 13.77
N ASP A 154 -1.26 -7.55 14.79
CA ASP A 154 -2.04 -6.33 14.93
C ASP A 154 -1.12 -5.09 14.93
N LEU A 155 -1.31 -4.22 13.94
CA LEU A 155 -0.55 -2.98 13.74
C LEU A 155 -1.40 -1.80 14.17
N THR A 156 -0.77 -0.83 14.82
CA THR A 156 -1.41 0.47 15.12
C THR A 156 -0.61 1.56 14.43
N ILE A 157 -1.26 2.29 13.55
CA ILE A 157 -0.70 3.44 12.84
C ILE A 157 -1.33 4.69 13.43
N MET A 158 -0.49 5.67 13.75
CA MET A 158 -0.92 6.96 14.26
C MET A 158 -0.44 8.04 13.30
N GLY A 159 -1.22 9.08 13.08
CA GLY A 159 -0.84 10.26 12.31
C GLY A 159 -1.51 11.52 12.85
N LYS A 160 -0.88 12.67 12.64
CA LYS A 160 -1.45 13.98 12.92
C LYS A 160 -2.02 14.55 11.63
N VAL A 161 -3.30 14.87 11.63
CA VAL A 161 -4.00 15.50 10.53
C VAL A 161 -4.09 16.99 10.79
N ASN A 162 -3.81 17.80 9.77
CA ASN A 162 -4.03 19.23 9.78
C ASN A 162 -4.96 19.54 8.59
N LEU A 163 -5.99 20.35 8.85
CA LEU A 163 -6.91 20.84 7.82
C LEU A 163 -6.54 22.28 7.49
N PHE A 164 -6.49 22.61 6.22
CA PHE A 164 -6.31 23.99 5.76
C PHE A 164 -7.47 24.40 4.87
N ASN A 165 -7.99 25.60 5.06
CA ASN A 165 -8.97 26.18 4.16
C ASN A 165 -8.25 26.68 2.90
N GLY A 166 -8.84 26.46 1.72
CA GLY A 166 -8.31 27.00 0.46
C GLY A 166 -8.12 28.52 0.46
N ALA A 167 -8.85 29.25 1.31
CA ALA A 167 -8.68 30.68 1.52
C ALA A 167 -7.42 31.07 2.32
N ASP A 168 -6.93 30.18 3.19
CA ASP A 168 -5.81 30.45 4.10
C ASP A 168 -4.44 30.11 3.48
N LEU A 169 -4.41 29.33 2.41
CA LEU A 169 -3.17 28.94 1.69
C LEU A 169 -2.52 30.08 0.89
N GLN A 170 -3.12 31.27 0.85
CA GLN A 170 -2.58 32.47 0.18
C GLN A 170 -1.65 33.32 1.08
N ARG A 171 -1.42 32.94 2.34
CA ARG A 171 -0.53 33.66 3.26
C ARG A 171 0.58 32.74 3.80
N GLU A 172 1.74 33.34 4.05
CA GLU A 172 2.99 32.75 4.62
C GLU A 172 2.76 31.75 5.77
N PRO A 173 3.69 30.80 6.02
CA PRO A 173 3.41 29.48 6.58
C PRO A 173 2.71 29.56 7.95
N ILE A 174 1.41 29.29 7.93
CA ILE A 174 0.56 29.29 9.13
C ILE A 174 0.80 27.96 9.84
N ASP A 175 1.50 27.99 10.97
CA ASP A 175 1.46 26.88 11.92
C ASP A 175 -0.03 26.56 12.17
N PRO A 176 -0.48 25.32 11.91
CA PRO A 176 -1.90 25.00 11.96
C PRO A 176 -2.41 25.23 13.38
N LEU A 177 -3.52 25.96 13.50
CA LEU A 177 -4.14 26.20 14.81
C LEU A 177 -4.49 24.86 15.45
N PRO A 178 -4.37 24.74 16.78
CA PRO A 178 -4.63 23.46 17.46
C PRO A 178 -6.05 22.92 17.20
N GLU A 179 -7.00 23.80 16.88
CA GLU A 179 -8.39 23.46 16.55
C GLU A 179 -8.56 22.87 15.14
N ASP A 180 -7.60 23.08 14.24
CA ASP A 180 -7.60 22.50 12.88
C ASP A 180 -6.69 21.27 12.79
N THR A 181 -6.17 20.82 13.94
CA THR A 181 -5.33 19.63 14.04
C THR A 181 -6.01 18.51 14.80
N CYS A 182 -5.93 17.30 14.26
CA CYS A 182 -6.46 16.13 14.93
C CYS A 182 -5.54 14.92 14.85
N ASN A 183 -5.75 13.94 15.73
CA ASN A 183 -4.98 12.71 15.74
C ASN A 183 -5.83 11.57 15.21
N MET A 184 -5.35 10.91 14.16
CA MET A 184 -5.98 9.71 13.64
C MET A 184 -5.18 8.47 14.01
N ILE A 185 -5.91 7.43 14.43
CA ILE A 185 -5.36 6.15 14.80
C ILE A 185 -6.05 5.06 13.98
N LEU A 186 -5.28 4.34 13.17
CA LEU A 186 -5.73 3.19 12.41
C LEU A 186 -5.21 1.92 13.07
N ARG A 187 -6.10 0.98 13.38
CA ARG A 187 -5.73 -0.37 13.83
C ARG A 187 -6.05 -1.38 12.75
N LEU A 188 -5.06 -2.17 12.37
CA LEU A 188 -5.17 -3.24 11.38
C LEU A 188 -4.94 -4.57 12.07
N ARG A 189 -5.84 -5.54 11.89
CA ARG A 189 -5.66 -6.90 12.40
C ARG A 189 -5.36 -7.85 11.27
N LYS A 190 -4.30 -8.66 11.45
CA LYS A 190 -3.84 -9.63 10.45
C LYS A 190 -3.64 -9.00 9.06
N ALA A 191 -3.05 -7.81 9.01
CA ALA A 191 -2.71 -7.20 7.72
C ALA A 191 -1.76 -8.12 6.97
N GLY A 192 -1.97 -8.31 5.68
CA GLY A 192 -1.07 -9.12 4.86
C GLY A 192 -0.41 -8.31 3.77
N ILE A 193 0.78 -8.71 3.34
CA ILE A 193 1.40 -8.19 2.13
C ILE A 193 1.93 -9.37 1.33
N GLY A 194 1.51 -9.45 0.08
CA GLY A 194 2.02 -10.40 -0.88
C GLY A 194 3.20 -9.81 -1.66
N PHE A 195 4.22 -10.62 -1.91
CA PHE A 195 5.38 -10.26 -2.69
C PHE A 195 5.56 -11.22 -3.86
N HIS A 196 5.85 -10.65 -5.01
CA HIS A 196 6.27 -11.38 -6.19
C HIS A 196 7.65 -10.89 -6.63
N THR A 197 8.60 -11.80 -6.69
CA THR A 197 10.01 -11.46 -6.83
C THR A 197 10.63 -12.29 -7.95
N GLU A 198 11.26 -11.64 -8.92
CA GLU A 198 11.89 -12.25 -10.09
C GLU A 198 13.23 -11.58 -10.44
N PRO A 199 14.20 -12.30 -11.01
CA PRO A 199 15.49 -11.72 -11.42
C PRO A 199 15.33 -10.79 -12.65
N ILE A 200 15.99 -9.63 -12.66
CA ILE A 200 15.92 -8.67 -13.78
C ILE A 200 16.92 -9.04 -14.88
N ARG A 201 18.20 -9.19 -14.54
CA ARG A 201 19.28 -9.64 -15.43
C ARG A 201 20.40 -10.26 -14.59
N ARG A 202 21.04 -11.30 -15.12
CA ARG A 202 22.21 -11.96 -14.53
C ARG A 202 23.46 -11.45 -15.22
N GLU A 203 23.86 -10.22 -14.94
CA GLU A 203 25.13 -9.69 -15.48
C GLU A 203 26.24 -9.88 -14.44
N GLN A 204 27.46 -10.19 -14.94
CA GLN A 204 28.66 -10.60 -14.21
C GLN A 204 28.72 -10.11 -12.75
N GLY A 205 28.40 -11.01 -11.81
CA GLY A 205 28.57 -10.79 -10.36
C GLY A 205 27.49 -9.96 -9.65
N HIS A 206 26.63 -9.23 -10.37
CA HIS A 206 25.58 -8.40 -9.75
C HIS A 206 24.19 -9.01 -9.93
N PHE A 207 23.58 -9.44 -8.82
CA PHE A 207 22.25 -10.01 -8.80
C PHE A 207 21.19 -8.95 -8.51
N ASN A 208 20.45 -8.53 -9.55
CA ASN A 208 19.35 -7.56 -9.45
C ASN A 208 17.99 -8.26 -9.54
N VAL A 209 17.05 -7.79 -8.72
CA VAL A 209 15.75 -8.42 -8.51
C VAL A 209 14.66 -7.38 -8.59
N LYS A 210 13.61 -7.70 -9.33
CA LYS A 210 12.35 -6.96 -9.34
C LYS A 210 11.47 -7.57 -8.26
N THR A 211 10.97 -6.74 -7.36
CA THR A 211 10.02 -7.15 -6.33
C THR A 211 8.81 -6.27 -6.44
N ASN A 212 7.66 -6.87 -6.70
CA ASN A 212 6.37 -6.21 -6.65
C ASN A 212 5.70 -6.59 -5.33
N SER A 213 5.06 -5.64 -4.68
CA SER A 213 4.26 -5.90 -3.48
C SER A 213 2.81 -5.49 -3.70
N HIS A 214 1.91 -6.20 -3.03
CA HIS A 214 0.50 -5.85 -3.00
C HIS A 214 -0.05 -6.04 -1.60
N PHE A 215 -0.88 -5.11 -1.17
CA PHE A 215 -1.55 -5.20 0.12
C PHE A 215 -2.64 -6.27 0.05
N VAL A 216 -2.69 -7.12 1.06
CA VAL A 216 -3.75 -8.09 1.27
C VAL A 216 -4.69 -7.51 2.30
N GLU A 217 -5.99 -7.62 2.05
CA GLU A 217 -7.01 -7.13 2.96
C GLU A 217 -6.86 -7.73 4.37
N PRO A 218 -6.86 -6.88 5.41
CA PRO A 218 -6.77 -7.31 6.79
C PRO A 218 -8.09 -7.94 7.24
N GLY A 219 -8.03 -8.79 8.26
CA GLY A 219 -9.22 -9.40 8.83
C GLY A 219 -10.13 -8.42 9.57
N PHE A 220 -9.59 -7.29 10.05
CA PHE A 220 -10.36 -6.22 10.69
C PHE A 220 -9.62 -4.87 10.62
N ILE A 221 -10.40 -3.80 10.42
CA ILE A 221 -9.93 -2.41 10.34
C ILE A 221 -10.78 -1.57 11.27
N SER A 222 -10.15 -0.76 12.13
CA SER A 222 -10.84 0.30 12.86
C SER A 222 -10.04 1.60 12.78
N VAL A 223 -10.70 2.68 12.38
CA VAL A 223 -10.15 4.03 12.38
C VAL A 223 -10.75 4.80 13.55
N TYR A 224 -9.93 5.57 14.26
CA TYR A 224 -10.37 6.45 15.33
C TYR A 224 -9.83 7.85 15.07
N ALA A 225 -10.74 8.82 15.00
CA ALA A 225 -10.46 10.24 14.92
C ALA A 225 -10.56 10.86 16.32
N TYR A 226 -9.50 11.50 16.80
CA TYR A 226 -9.47 12.19 18.09
C TYR A 226 -9.20 13.68 17.90
N GLY A 227 -10.13 14.51 18.37
CA GLY A 227 -10.03 15.96 18.27
C GLY A 227 -10.22 16.49 16.84
N CYS A 228 -10.88 15.72 15.97
CA CYS A 228 -11.23 16.18 14.61
C CYS A 228 -12.58 16.93 14.63
N GLU A 229 -12.73 17.92 15.53
CA GLU A 229 -13.87 18.84 15.49
C GLU A 229 -13.42 20.13 14.81
N PRO A 230 -13.70 20.33 13.50
CA PRO A 230 -13.33 21.56 12.83
C PRO A 230 -14.08 22.74 13.46
N ARG A 231 -13.44 23.92 13.53
CA ARG A 231 -14.02 25.19 14.02
C ARG A 231 -15.37 25.54 13.38
N LEU A 232 -15.64 24.97 12.21
CA LEU A 232 -16.82 25.18 11.39
C LEU A 232 -18.08 24.49 11.89
N LYS A 233 -17.98 23.63 12.91
CA LYS A 233 -19.12 23.21 13.74
C LYS A 233 -19.87 24.42 14.34
N ARG A 234 -19.22 25.59 14.40
CA ARG A 234 -19.80 26.86 14.86
C ARG A 234 -20.27 27.81 13.75
N GLU A 235 -19.70 27.74 12.54
CA GLU A 235 -20.09 28.63 11.42
C GLU A 235 -21.26 28.07 10.60
N PHE A 236 -21.33 26.75 10.37
CA PHE A 236 -22.45 26.09 9.68
C PHE A 236 -23.52 25.60 10.67
N ARG A 237 -23.96 26.47 11.59
CA ARG A 237 -24.96 26.11 12.60
C ARG A 237 -26.40 26.06 12.07
N GLN A 238 -26.56 25.91 10.77
CA GLN A 238 -27.84 25.67 10.10
C GLN A 238 -27.62 24.67 8.97
N GLU A 239 -28.32 23.54 9.12
CA GLU A 239 -28.59 22.51 8.11
C GLU A 239 -27.47 21.45 7.91
N ASP A 240 -27.72 20.29 8.54
CA ASP A 240 -27.32 18.93 8.15
C ASP A 240 -26.22 18.21 8.96
N GLU A 241 -26.65 17.45 9.97
CA GLU A 241 -25.86 16.38 10.61
C GLU A 241 -25.31 15.36 9.59
N GLU A 242 -25.97 15.21 8.43
CA GLU A 242 -25.55 14.31 7.35
C GLU A 242 -24.23 14.73 6.67
N GLN A 243 -23.88 16.03 6.66
CA GLN A 243 -22.63 16.51 6.07
C GLN A 243 -21.40 16.21 6.97
N ASP A 244 -21.57 16.25 8.29
CA ASP A 244 -20.49 15.99 9.27
C ASP A 244 -20.03 14.52 9.24
N ASP A 245 -21.01 13.63 9.11
CA ASP A 245 -20.79 12.20 8.87
C ASP A 245 -20.07 11.95 7.54
N GLY A 246 -20.39 12.72 6.50
CA GLY A 246 -19.73 12.65 5.20
C GLY A 246 -18.25 13.05 5.25
N LEU A 247 -17.94 14.15 5.95
CA LEU A 247 -16.58 14.66 6.13
C LEU A 247 -15.71 13.67 6.89
N SER A 248 -16.18 13.19 8.04
CA SER A 248 -15.44 12.26 8.89
C SER A 248 -15.13 10.96 8.15
N ARG A 249 -16.11 10.39 7.44
CA ARG A 249 -15.91 9.16 6.64
C ARG A 249 -14.93 9.38 5.49
N GLU A 250 -14.97 10.54 4.83
CA GLU A 250 -14.00 10.86 3.79
C GLU A 250 -12.57 10.96 4.33
N MET A 251 -12.38 11.60 5.48
CA MET A 251 -11.08 11.68 6.15
C MET A 251 -10.55 10.29 6.52
N GLU A 252 -11.42 9.41 7.04
CA GLU A 252 -11.08 8.02 7.34
C GLU A 252 -10.66 7.23 6.10
N ASP A 253 -11.41 7.37 5.00
CA ASP A 253 -11.12 6.71 3.73
C ASP A 253 -9.78 7.17 3.13
N ILE A 254 -9.52 8.47 3.15
CA ILE A 254 -8.26 9.07 2.68
C ILE A 254 -7.10 8.54 3.51
N PHE A 255 -7.22 8.59 4.83
CA PHE A 255 -6.20 8.10 5.75
C PHE A 255 -5.92 6.61 5.53
N LEU A 256 -6.95 5.80 5.35
CA LEU A 256 -6.83 4.37 5.09
C LEU A 256 -6.16 4.07 3.74
N LYS A 257 -6.57 4.74 2.66
CA LYS A 257 -5.97 4.58 1.32
C LYS A 257 -4.50 5.01 1.32
N GLY A 258 -4.20 6.15 1.94
CA GLY A 258 -2.84 6.65 2.07
C GLY A 258 -1.94 5.68 2.83
N ILE A 259 -2.38 5.21 4.02
CA ILE A 259 -1.59 4.26 4.82
C ILE A 259 -1.38 2.94 4.10
N ARG A 260 -2.38 2.40 3.38
CA ARG A 260 -2.22 1.16 2.60
C ARG A 260 -1.08 1.28 1.60
N SER A 261 -1.02 2.37 0.84
CA SER A 261 0.04 2.64 -0.13
C SER A 261 1.41 2.79 0.55
N LEU A 262 1.47 3.59 1.62
CA LEU A 262 2.69 3.86 2.36
C LEU A 262 3.26 2.62 3.04
N LEU A 263 2.42 1.86 3.74
CA LEU A 263 2.80 0.62 4.42
C LEU A 263 3.32 -0.40 3.41
N THR A 264 2.67 -0.54 2.27
CA THR A 264 3.09 -1.46 1.20
C THR A 264 4.48 -1.08 0.67
N THR A 265 4.67 0.20 0.33
CA THR A 265 5.96 0.72 -0.16
C THR A 265 7.08 0.57 0.86
N TYR A 266 6.80 0.93 2.11
CA TYR A 266 7.76 0.85 3.21
C TYR A 266 8.17 -0.60 3.47
N MET A 267 7.21 -1.51 3.61
CA MET A 267 7.49 -2.92 3.88
C MET A 267 8.18 -3.60 2.69
N GLN A 268 7.86 -3.21 1.46
CA GLN A 268 8.63 -3.65 0.29
C GLN A 268 10.10 -3.27 0.41
N LYS A 269 10.41 -2.02 0.75
CA LYS A 269 11.80 -1.56 0.90
C LYS A 269 12.54 -2.27 2.04
N GLU A 270 11.90 -2.40 3.20
CA GLU A 270 12.52 -3.01 4.38
C GLU A 270 12.73 -4.51 4.24
N LEU A 271 11.80 -5.22 3.59
CA LEU A 271 11.83 -6.69 3.47
C LEU A 271 12.50 -7.18 2.19
N GLN A 272 12.73 -6.30 1.21
CA GLN A 272 13.43 -6.63 -0.03
C GLN A 272 14.76 -7.38 0.19
N PRO A 273 15.63 -7.04 1.15
CA PRO A 273 16.87 -7.79 1.38
C PRO A 273 16.63 -9.24 1.77
N ALA A 274 15.67 -9.51 2.67
CA ALA A 274 15.35 -10.87 3.11
C ALA A 274 14.72 -11.70 1.99
N ILE A 275 13.83 -11.08 1.21
CA ILE A 275 13.18 -11.74 0.06
C ILE A 275 14.21 -12.04 -1.03
N LYS A 276 15.09 -11.08 -1.33
CA LYS A 276 16.21 -11.26 -2.29
C LYS A 276 17.14 -12.39 -1.87
N GLU A 277 17.55 -12.41 -0.61
CA GLU A 277 18.41 -13.47 -0.05
C GLU A 277 17.75 -14.85 -0.15
N THR A 278 16.47 -14.93 0.17
CA THR A 278 15.68 -16.18 0.06
C THR A 278 15.65 -16.67 -1.38
N LEU A 279 15.38 -15.77 -2.34
CA LEU A 279 15.40 -16.10 -3.76
C LEU A 279 16.78 -16.58 -4.20
N MET A 280 17.85 -15.88 -3.82
CA MET A 280 19.25 -16.24 -4.10
C MET A 280 19.58 -17.66 -3.60
N ARG A 281 19.26 -17.95 -2.34
CA ARG A 281 19.49 -19.29 -1.75
C ARG A 281 18.66 -20.38 -2.45
N ASN A 282 17.43 -20.08 -2.88
CA ASN A 282 16.60 -21.03 -3.62
C ASN A 282 17.11 -21.33 -5.03
N MET A 283 17.82 -20.40 -5.65
CA MET A 283 18.54 -20.66 -6.91
C MET A 283 19.93 -21.30 -6.70
N GLY A 284 20.37 -21.50 -5.45
CA GLY A 284 21.67 -22.14 -5.13
C GLY A 284 22.84 -21.17 -4.92
N TYR A 285 22.61 -19.86 -4.86
CA TYR A 285 23.67 -18.90 -4.53
C TYR A 285 23.96 -18.86 -3.03
N THR A 286 25.25 -18.75 -2.68
CA THR A 286 25.72 -18.47 -1.32
C THR A 286 25.82 -16.96 -1.12
N VAL A 287 25.16 -16.44 -0.08
CA VAL A 287 25.23 -15.02 0.26
C VAL A 287 26.38 -14.82 1.26
N SER A 288 27.40 -14.07 0.84
CA SER A 288 28.49 -13.64 1.71
C SER A 288 28.26 -12.19 2.14
N TYR A 289 28.31 -11.93 3.44
CA TYR A 289 28.37 -10.58 3.99
C TYR A 289 29.84 -10.35 4.33
N GLY A 290 30.56 -9.71 3.40
CA GLY A 290 31.96 -9.35 3.59
C GLY A 290 32.17 -8.46 4.80
#